data_AF-A0A7W5L2Y3-F1
#
_entry.id   AF-A0A7W5L2Y3-F1
#
_cell.length_a   1.000
_cell.length_b   1.000
_cell.length_c   1.000
_cell.angle_alpha   90.00
_cell.angle_beta   90.00
_cell.angle_gamma   90.00
#
_symmetry.space_group_name_H-M   'P 1'
#
loop_
_entity.id
_entity.type
_entity.pdbx_description
1 polymer ?
#
loop_
_entity_poly.entity_id
_entity_poly.type
_entity_poly.pdbx_seq_one_letter_code
_entity_poly.pdbx_strand_id
1 'polypeptide(L)' 'MLREPLSMLAQSELIDALVGRCVMHGGEAAGETLLVIDHDDVDDLVHLANRLRRLALFEDRIRAMVMAPP' A
#
# COMPACT_ATOMS: atom_id res chain seq x y z
N MET A 1 -16.58 -3.52 16.96
CA MET A 1 -16.45 -2.12 16.53
C MET A 1 -15.77 -2.15 15.17
N LEU A 2 -16.32 -1.48 14.14
CA LEU A 2 -15.63 -1.35 12.85
C LEU A 2 -14.40 -0.46 13.08
N ARG A 3 -13.20 -1.02 12.96
CA ARG A 3 -11.94 -0.27 13.03
C ARG A 3 -11.93 0.74 11.87
N GLU A 4 -11.56 1.98 12.14
CA GLU A 4 -11.40 2.96 11.06
C GLU A 4 -10.27 2.52 10.14
N PRO A 5 -10.47 2.53 8.80
CA PRO A 5 -9.40 2.21 7.87
C PRO A 5 -8.22 3.16 8.06
N LEU A 6 -7.00 2.63 7.99
CA LEU A 6 -5.77 3.43 8.04
C LEU A 6 -5.81 4.64 7.09
N SER A 7 -5.13 5.72 7.50
CA SER A 7 -4.89 6.90 6.65
C SER A 7 -4.11 6.50 5.39
N MET A 8 -4.12 7.34 4.35
CA MET A 8 -3.34 7.06 3.13
C MET A 8 -1.85 6.92 3.41
N LEU A 9 -1.31 7.73 4.33
CA LEU A 9 0.10 7.67 4.74
C LEU A 9 0.41 6.37 5.50
N ALA A 10 -0.42 6.00 6.48
CA ALA A 10 -0.20 4.75 7.21
C ALA A 10 -0.35 3.52 6.30
N GLN A 11 -1.23 3.57 5.30
CA GLN A 11 -1.32 2.52 4.29
C GLN A 11 -0.08 2.46 3.39
N SER A 12 0.52 3.60 3.00
CA SER A 12 1.78 3.57 2.24
C SER A 12 2.93 3.02 3.08
N GLU A 13 3.01 3.40 4.37
CA GLU A 13 4.01 2.87 5.30
C GLU A 13 3.87 1.34 5.49
N LEU A 14 2.63 0.82 5.56
CA LEU A 14 2.37 -0.61 5.60
C LEU A 14 2.90 -1.32 4.33
N ILE A 15 2.63 -0.77 3.14
CA ILE A 15 3.15 -1.32 1.89
C ILE A 15 4.68 -1.29 1.89
N ASP A 16 5.30 -0.17 2.27
CA ASP A 16 6.75 -0.02 2.30
C ASP A 16 7.40 -1.02 3.28
N ALA A 17 6.78 -1.26 4.43
CA ALA A 17 7.23 -2.27 5.38
C ALA A 17 7.15 -3.69 4.78
N LEU A 18 6.09 -4.01 4.04
CA LEU A 18 5.95 -5.31 3.35
C LEU A 18 6.97 -5.45 2.22
N VAL A 19 7.19 -4.41 1.42
CA VAL A 19 8.20 -4.38 0.36
C VAL A 19 9.60 -4.53 0.95
N GLY A 20 9.91 -3.85 2.06
CA GLY A 20 11.20 -3.96 2.74
C GLY A 20 11.52 -5.39 3.19
N ARG A 21 10.50 -6.21 3.49
CA ARG A 21 10.68 -7.64 3.83
C ARG A 21 10.93 -8.53 2.62
N CYS A 22 10.71 -8.02 1.42
CA CYS A 22 11.02 -8.67 0.14
C CYS A 22 12.36 -8.19 -0.44
N VAL A 23 13.16 -7.44 0.32
CA VAL A 23 14.49 -6.97 -0.11
C VAL A 23 15.58 -7.82 0.53
N MET A 24 16.52 -8.28 -0.31
CA MET A 24 17.67 -9.08 0.09
C MET A 24 18.79 -8.21 0.67
N HIS A 25 19.76 -8.85 1.34
CA HIS A 25 20.97 -8.17 1.75
C HIS A 25 21.70 -7.59 0.54
N GLY A 26 21.89 -6.27 0.49
CA GLY A 26 22.43 -5.55 -0.67
C GLY A 26 21.41 -4.73 -1.45
N GLY A 27 20.12 -4.79 -1.09
CA GLY A 27 19.09 -3.90 -1.65
C GLY A 27 18.32 -4.46 -2.85
N GLU A 28 18.71 -5.63 -3.34
CA GLU A 28 18.04 -6.30 -4.47
C GLU A 28 16.68 -6.89 -4.05
N ALA A 29 15.71 -6.84 -4.95
CA ALA A 29 14.42 -7.49 -4.73
C ALA A 29 14.57 -9.02 -4.75
N ALA A 30 13.93 -9.68 -3.78
CA ALA A 30 13.84 -11.14 -3.74
C ALA A 30 13.06 -11.68 -4.94
N GLY A 31 13.49 -12.80 -5.51
CA GLY A 31 12.72 -13.51 -6.54
C GLY A 31 11.41 -14.08 -5.99
N GLU A 32 11.48 -14.74 -4.82
CA GLU A 32 10.31 -15.21 -4.06
C GLU A 32 10.51 -14.91 -2.58
N THR A 33 9.43 -14.60 -1.87
CA THR A 33 9.44 -14.34 -0.42
C THR A 33 8.18 -14.89 0.22
N LEU A 34 8.35 -15.58 1.35
CA LEU A 34 7.23 -15.99 2.19
C LEU A 34 7.03 -14.95 3.30
N LEU A 35 5.85 -14.31 3.32
CA LEU A 35 5.47 -13.33 4.33
C LEU A 35 4.43 -13.94 5.26
N VAL A 36 4.67 -13.81 6.56
CA VAL A 36 3.65 -14.01 7.59
C VAL A 36 3.10 -12.63 7.94
N ILE A 37 1.80 -12.46 7.71
CA ILE A 37 1.00 -11.27 8.05
C ILE A 37 -0.14 -11.71 8.96
N ASP A 38 -0.58 -10.82 9.85
CA ASP A 38 -1.69 -11.13 10.76
C ASP A 38 -3.06 -10.73 10.18
N HIS A 39 -4.10 -10.92 10.98
CA HIS A 39 -5.46 -10.59 10.57
C HIS A 39 -5.67 -9.09 10.34
N ASP A 40 -5.05 -8.24 11.17
CA ASP A 40 -5.23 -6.80 11.10
C ASP A 40 -4.54 -6.24 9.84
N ASP A 41 -3.35 -6.74 9.50
CA ASP A 41 -2.64 -6.44 8.26
C ASP A 41 -3.48 -6.82 7.03
N VAL A 42 -4.11 -8.00 7.04
CA VAL A 42 -4.99 -8.46 5.96
C VAL A 42 -6.18 -7.52 5.78
N ASP A 43 -6.84 -7.14 6.87
CA ASP A 43 -7.98 -6.22 6.83
C ASP A 43 -7.57 -4.84 6.27
N ASP A 44 -6.40 -4.34 6.68
CA ASP A 44 -5.86 -3.08 6.17
C ASP A 44 -5.54 -3.13 4.67
N LEU A 45 -4.97 -4.23 4.19
CA LEU A 45 -4.72 -4.46 2.77
C LEU A 45 -6.03 -4.56 1.96
N VAL A 46 -7.07 -5.20 2.51
CA VAL A 46 -8.40 -5.25 1.89
C VAL A 46 -9.01 -3.85 1.78
N HIS A 47 -8.90 -3.05 2.83
CA HIS A 47 -9.38 -1.67 2.81
C HIS A 47 -8.62 -0.80 1.82
N LEU A 48 -7.29 -0.93 1.75
CA LEU A 48 -6.44 -0.26 0.76
C LEU A 48 -6.83 -0.67 -0.66
N ALA A 49 -6.94 -1.96 -0.97
CA ALA A 49 -7.30 -2.44 -2.30
C ALA A 49 -8.66 -1.88 -2.76
N ASN A 50 -9.65 -1.86 -1.86
CA ASN A 50 -10.95 -1.26 -2.14
C ASN A 50 -10.87 0.25 -2.35
N ARG A 51 -9.99 0.96 -1.63
CA ARG A 51 -9.75 2.38 -1.82
C ARG A 51 -9.11 2.66 -3.18
N LEU A 52 -8.07 1.91 -3.56
CA LEU A 52 -7.41 2.03 -4.86
C LEU A 52 -8.39 1.79 -6.02
N ARG A 53 -9.27 0.79 -5.93
CA ARG A 53 -10.32 0.56 -6.93
C ARG A 53 -11.24 1.76 -7.12
N ARG A 54 -11.60 2.45 -6.03
CA ARG A 54 -12.42 3.67 -6.10
C ARG A 54 -11.63 4.86 -6.65
N LEU A 55 -10.36 4.99 -6.29
CA LEU A 55 -9.49 6.06 -6.80
C LEU A 55 -9.18 5.91 -8.29
N ALA A 56 -9.09 4.67 -8.80
CA ALA A 56 -8.85 4.38 -10.21
C ALA A 56 -9.91 5.01 -11.13
N LEU A 57 -11.14 5.21 -10.65
CA LEU A 57 -12.19 5.92 -11.40
C LEU A 57 -11.83 7.39 -11.70
N PHE A 58 -10.85 7.94 -10.98
CA PHE A 58 -10.40 9.33 -11.07
C PHE A 58 -8.91 9.43 -11.38
N GLU A 59 -8.30 8.37 -11.94
CA GLU A 59 -6.85 8.26 -12.10
C GLU A 59 -6.22 9.46 -12.81
N ASP A 60 -6.79 9.89 -13.95
CA ASP A 60 -6.27 11.03 -14.72
C ASP A 60 -6.27 12.33 -13.91
N ARG A 61 -7.34 12.57 -13.14
CA ARG A 61 -7.46 13.76 -12.29
C ARG A 61 -6.49 13.72 -11.12
N ILE A 62 -6.32 12.55 -10.49
CA ILE A 62 -5.35 12.36 -9.40
C ILE A 62 -3.93 12.54 -9.93
N ARG A 63 -3.61 11.93 -11.08
CA ARG A 63 -2.31 12.07 -11.74
C ARG A 63 -1.98 13.52 -12.02
N ALA A 64 -2.93 14.28 -12.59
CA ALA A 64 -2.76 15.71 -12.84
C ALA A 64 -2.52 16.50 -11.55
N MET A 65 -3.22 16.17 -10.47
CA MET A 65 -3.08 16.86 -9.17
C MET A 65 -1.75 16.55 -8.47
N VAL A 66 -1.27 15.31 -8.55
CA VAL A 66 -0.07 14.86 -7.83
C VAL A 66 1.22 15.17 -8.60
N MET A 67 1.19 15.12 -9.94
CA MET A 67 2.35 15.35 -10.79
C MET A 67 2.45 16.79 -11.32
N ALA A 68 1.52 17.66 -10.94
CA ALA A 68 1.63 19.08 -11.27
C ALA A 68 2.89 19.66 -10.61
N PRO A 69 3.70 20.46 -11.33
CA PRO A 69 4.76 21.23 -10.70
C PRO A 69 4.16 22.19 -9.66
N PRO A 70 4.89 22.49 -8.57
CA PRO A 70 4.44 23.41 -7.53
C PRO A 70 4.14 24.82 -8.05
#